data_AF-X1DPT9-F1
#
_entry.id   AF-X1DPT9-F1
#
_cell.length_a   1.000
_cell.length_b   1.000
_cell.length_c   1.000
_cell.angle_alpha   90.00
_cell.angle_beta   90.00
_cell.angle_gamma   90.00
#
_symmetry.space_group_name_H-M   'P 1'
#
loop_
_entity.id
_entity.type
_entity.pdbx_description
1 polymer ?
#
loop_
_entity_poly.entity_id
_entity_poly.type
_entity_poly.pdbx_seq_one_letter_code
_entity_poly.pdbx_strand_id
1 'polypeptide(L)'
;ALAFIWKELGTSCENLPEAHTLIQAFNAAASIAAPALLFKSEAIVHPDQVIKYIHVDECQLSYNPLQMALLWNSLATRKVRLLSQALQERNQIPDECVWVNYIRVHDDIGWTFSDEDAGRLNINAYDHRQFLNAFYTGKFPGSFARGLAFQENPFTGDARISGTTASLAGLEKALQENSTQEVELAIRRIQLLQAITLTTNGIPLI
;
A
#
# COMPACT_ATOMS: atom_id res chain seq x y z
N ALA A 1 11.28 -3.37 7.97
CA ALA A 1 10.67 -4.10 9.12
C ALA A 1 10.85 -3.40 10.49
N LEU A 2 10.71 -2.07 10.57
CA LEU A 2 10.94 -1.31 11.82
C LEU A 2 9.87 -1.56 12.91
N ALA A 3 8.63 -1.88 12.52
CA ALA A 3 7.54 -2.10 13.46
C ALA A 3 7.77 -3.29 14.42
N PHE A 4 8.71 -4.18 14.07
CA PHE A 4 8.95 -5.44 14.76
C PHE A 4 10.25 -5.45 15.57
N ILE A 5 10.92 -4.32 15.79
CA ILE A 5 12.24 -4.31 16.45
C ILE A 5 12.17 -4.48 17.98
N TRP A 6 11.00 -4.36 18.58
CA TRP A 6 10.79 -4.57 20.02
C TRP A 6 9.88 -5.77 20.30
N LYS A 7 10.06 -6.41 21.46
CA LYS A 7 9.35 -7.63 21.87
C LYS A 7 8.89 -7.52 23.32
N GLU A 8 7.60 -7.74 23.53
CA GLU A 8 6.98 -7.74 24.86
C GLU A 8 5.92 -8.85 24.94
N LEU A 9 6.04 -9.70 25.97
CA LEU A 9 5.13 -10.82 26.18
C LEU A 9 3.69 -10.32 26.40
N GLY A 10 2.73 -10.93 25.71
CA GLY A 10 1.31 -10.55 25.82
C GLY A 10 0.86 -9.46 24.84
N THR A 11 1.78 -8.94 24.01
CA THR A 11 1.47 -7.99 22.93
C THR A 11 1.60 -8.66 21.56
N SER A 12 1.22 -7.95 20.49
CA SER A 12 1.49 -8.38 19.10
C SER A 12 2.98 -8.30 18.72
N CYS A 13 3.85 -7.75 19.58
CA CYS A 13 5.26 -7.50 19.26
C CYS A 13 5.46 -6.63 18.01
N GLU A 14 4.50 -5.76 17.73
CA GLU A 14 4.42 -4.88 16.56
C GLU A 14 3.93 -3.48 16.96
N ASN A 15 4.56 -2.43 16.45
CA ASN A 15 4.23 -1.02 16.72
C ASN A 15 4.32 -0.62 18.21
N LEU A 16 5.21 -1.27 18.97
CA LEU A 16 5.42 -0.93 20.39
C LEU A 16 6.15 0.42 20.55
N PRO A 17 5.87 1.20 21.61
CA PRO A 17 6.47 2.53 21.82
C PRO A 17 8.00 2.54 21.78
N GLU A 18 8.65 1.49 22.28
CA GLU A 18 10.10 1.36 22.30
C GLU A 18 10.71 1.25 20.90
N ALA A 19 9.95 0.75 19.92
CA ALA A 19 10.38 0.79 18.53
C ALA A 19 10.56 2.24 18.06
N HIS A 20 9.60 3.12 18.35
CA HIS A 20 9.69 4.54 18.02
C HIS A 20 10.88 5.21 18.73
N THR A 21 11.04 4.98 20.03
CA THR A 21 12.17 5.51 20.81
C THR A 21 13.52 5.11 20.21
N LEU A 22 13.68 3.85 19.78
CA LEU A 22 14.91 3.39 19.14
C LEU A 22 15.16 4.10 17.80
N ILE A 23 14.14 4.27 16.98
CA ILE A 23 14.27 4.93 15.67
C ILE A 23 14.63 6.41 15.85
N GLN A 24 13.99 7.10 16.80
CA GLN A 24 14.31 8.49 17.15
C GLN A 24 15.74 8.64 17.65
N ALA A 25 16.22 7.69 18.46
CA ALA A 25 17.62 7.67 18.90
C ALA A 25 18.60 7.49 17.72
N PHE A 26 18.29 6.62 16.75
CA PHE A 26 19.09 6.47 15.54
C PHE A 26 19.07 7.74 14.68
N ASN A 27 17.90 8.38 14.52
CA ASN A 27 17.76 9.62 13.78
C ASN A 27 18.61 10.73 14.43
N ALA A 28 18.48 10.93 15.74
CA ALA A 28 19.27 11.91 16.48
C ALA A 28 20.79 11.67 16.38
N ALA A 29 21.23 10.41 16.45
CA ALA A 29 22.65 10.08 16.28
C ALA A 29 23.14 10.36 14.85
N ALA A 30 22.34 10.01 13.84
CA ALA A 30 22.66 10.24 12.45
C ALA A 30 22.66 11.73 12.08
N SER A 31 21.75 12.53 12.64
CA SER A 31 21.67 13.97 12.36
C SER A 31 22.90 14.74 12.87
N ILE A 32 23.56 14.25 13.93
CA ILE A 32 24.84 14.78 14.42
C ILE A 32 26.00 14.46 13.46
N ALA A 33 26.08 13.21 12.99
CA ALA A 33 27.24 12.71 12.24
C ALA A 33 27.13 12.91 10.71
N ALA A 34 25.91 12.86 10.18
CA ALA A 34 25.58 12.91 8.77
C ALA A 34 24.23 13.62 8.53
N PRO A 35 24.18 14.96 8.64
CA PRO A 35 22.92 15.72 8.56
C PRO A 35 22.12 15.55 7.26
N ALA A 36 22.75 15.08 6.18
CA ALA A 36 22.09 14.81 4.90
C ALA A 36 21.40 13.43 4.83
N LEU A 37 21.60 12.57 5.84
CA LEU A 37 20.97 11.25 5.91
C LEU A 37 19.49 11.40 6.27
N LEU A 38 18.62 10.71 5.53
CA LEU A 38 17.19 10.64 5.81
C LEU A 38 16.78 9.21 6.13
N PHE A 39 15.79 9.07 7.00
CA PHE A 39 15.18 7.80 7.38
C PHE A 39 13.90 7.62 6.58
N LYS A 40 13.74 6.42 6.00
CA LYS A 40 12.54 5.99 5.29
C LYS A 40 11.86 4.85 6.03
N SER A 41 10.66 5.09 6.55
CA SER A 41 9.84 4.07 7.18
C SER A 41 9.23 3.12 6.15
N GLU A 42 9.34 1.82 6.45
CA GLU A 42 8.64 0.71 5.81
C GLU A 42 7.77 -0.01 6.85
N ALA A 43 6.59 0.57 7.10
CA ALA A 43 5.57 0.03 7.98
C ALA A 43 4.32 -0.32 7.14
N ILE A 44 4.11 -1.61 6.90
CA ILE A 44 2.94 -2.12 6.13
C ILE A 44 1.92 -2.64 7.14
N VAL A 45 1.28 -1.69 7.83
CA VAL A 45 0.43 -1.92 9.00
C VAL A 45 -0.86 -1.09 8.88
N HIS A 46 -1.72 -1.12 9.90
CA HIS A 46 -2.92 -0.28 9.93
C HIS A 46 -2.56 1.20 9.70
N PRO A 47 -3.35 2.00 8.94
CA PRO A 47 -3.00 3.38 8.61
C PRO A 47 -2.69 4.27 9.83
N ASP A 48 -3.41 4.06 10.94
CA ASP A 48 -3.19 4.80 12.20
C ASP A 48 -1.84 4.48 12.86
N GLN A 49 -1.21 3.36 12.50
CA GLN A 49 0.13 3.02 12.97
C GLN A 49 1.19 3.54 12.00
N VAL A 50 0.93 3.51 10.69
CA VAL A 50 1.86 4.04 9.65
C VAL A 50 2.21 5.50 9.94
N ILE A 51 1.21 6.33 10.22
CA ILE A 51 1.41 7.77 10.44
C ILE A 51 2.29 8.09 11.65
N LYS A 52 2.34 7.21 12.66
CA LYS A 52 3.12 7.43 13.88
C LYS A 52 4.63 7.37 13.65
N TYR A 53 5.06 6.73 12.57
CA TYR A 53 6.48 6.70 12.19
C TYR A 53 6.94 7.96 11.47
N ILE A 54 6.02 8.86 11.12
CA ILE A 54 6.29 10.00 10.23
C ILE A 54 6.47 11.25 11.06
N HIS A 55 7.73 11.62 11.27
CA HIS A 55 8.11 12.83 12.00
C HIS A 55 9.56 13.19 11.66
N VAL A 56 9.90 14.49 11.75
CA VAL A 56 11.26 14.98 11.46
C VAL A 56 12.34 14.31 12.33
N ASP A 57 12.00 14.04 13.58
CA ASP A 57 12.87 13.38 14.57
C ASP A 57 12.82 11.84 14.50
N GLU A 58 12.02 11.25 13.60
CA GLU A 58 11.87 9.80 13.50
C GLU A 58 12.15 9.28 12.08
N CYS A 59 11.17 9.31 11.17
CA CYS A 59 11.37 9.05 9.75
C CYS A 59 10.78 10.18 8.90
N GLN A 60 11.64 10.89 8.16
CA GLN A 60 11.23 11.97 7.29
C GLN A 60 10.53 11.46 6.02
N LEU A 61 10.86 10.24 5.60
CA LEU A 61 10.22 9.57 4.48
C LEU A 61 9.40 8.38 4.99
N SER A 62 8.28 8.09 4.34
CA SER A 62 7.50 6.89 4.65
C SER A 62 6.83 6.34 3.40
N TYR A 63 6.83 5.03 3.21
CA TYR A 63 5.99 4.43 2.18
C TYR A 63 4.51 4.78 2.41
N ASN A 64 3.76 5.00 1.34
CA ASN A 64 2.30 5.19 1.39
C ASN A 64 1.55 3.92 0.95
N PRO A 65 1.52 2.86 1.78
CA PRO A 65 0.89 1.59 1.40
C PRO A 65 -0.62 1.73 1.23
N LEU A 66 -1.26 2.66 1.95
CA LEU A 66 -2.69 2.91 1.85
C LEU A 66 -3.06 3.43 0.46
N GLN A 67 -2.34 4.44 -0.05
CA GLN A 67 -2.57 4.94 -1.41
C GLN A 67 -2.34 3.83 -2.44
N MET A 68 -1.24 3.06 -2.32
CA MET A 68 -0.96 1.94 -3.24
C MET A 68 -2.09 0.91 -3.26
N ALA A 69 -2.54 0.44 -2.09
CA ALA A 69 -3.64 -0.51 -1.99
C ALA A 69 -4.95 0.05 -2.57
N LEU A 70 -5.23 1.33 -2.33
CA LEU A 70 -6.45 1.99 -2.77
C LEU A 70 -6.49 2.32 -4.27
N LEU A 71 -5.32 2.50 -4.90
CA LEU A 71 -5.18 2.58 -6.35
C LEU A 71 -5.65 1.28 -7.02
N TRP A 72 -5.12 0.14 -6.56
CA TRP A 72 -5.54 -1.17 -7.06
C TRP A 72 -7.00 -1.47 -6.71
N ASN A 73 -7.46 -1.16 -5.51
CA ASN A 73 -8.88 -1.25 -5.18
C ASN A 73 -9.77 -0.46 -6.17
N SER A 74 -9.40 0.77 -6.48
CA SER A 74 -10.20 1.64 -7.36
C SER A 74 -10.24 1.12 -8.79
N LEU A 75 -9.14 0.52 -9.28
CA LEU A 75 -9.12 -0.15 -10.58
C LEU A 75 -10.02 -1.39 -10.63
N ALA A 76 -10.05 -2.21 -9.58
CA ALA A 76 -10.89 -3.41 -9.54
C ALA A 76 -12.38 -3.03 -9.46
N THR A 77 -12.72 -2.12 -8.56
CA THR A 77 -14.11 -1.74 -8.24
C THR A 77 -14.71 -0.72 -9.20
N ARG A 78 -13.88 0.03 -9.93
CA ARG A 78 -14.25 1.25 -10.70
C ARG A 78 -14.86 2.34 -9.82
N LYS A 79 -14.58 2.32 -8.52
CA LYS A 79 -15.09 3.28 -7.54
C LYS A 79 -13.93 3.89 -6.77
N VAL A 80 -13.95 5.21 -6.61
CA VAL A 80 -12.86 5.96 -5.98
C VAL A 80 -13.15 6.38 -4.53
N ARG A 81 -14.33 6.04 -3.97
CA ARG A 81 -14.77 6.57 -2.67
C ARG A 81 -13.75 6.37 -1.53
N LEU A 82 -13.17 5.17 -1.41
CA LEU A 82 -12.13 4.88 -0.43
C LEU A 82 -10.84 5.68 -0.69
N LEU A 83 -10.40 5.73 -1.97
CA LEU A 83 -9.21 6.49 -2.36
C LEU A 83 -9.39 8.00 -2.07
N SER A 84 -10.54 8.56 -2.45
CA SER A 84 -10.87 9.97 -2.20
C SER A 84 -10.89 10.28 -0.71
N GLN A 85 -11.51 9.43 0.11
CA GLN A 85 -11.52 9.61 1.57
C GLN A 85 -10.09 9.54 2.14
N ALA A 86 -9.29 8.55 1.76
CA ALA A 86 -7.92 8.41 2.26
C ALA A 86 -7.04 9.61 1.87
N LEU A 87 -7.16 10.11 0.64
CA LEU A 87 -6.43 11.30 0.20
C LEU A 87 -6.85 12.57 0.96
N GLN A 88 -8.11 12.67 1.37
CA GLN A 88 -8.63 13.81 2.12
C GLN A 88 -8.27 13.75 3.61
N GLU A 89 -8.35 12.57 4.23
CA GLU A 89 -8.30 12.44 5.68
C GLU A 89 -6.97 11.93 6.21
N ARG A 90 -6.17 11.22 5.38
CA ARG A 90 -4.98 10.48 5.83
C ARG A 90 -3.69 10.85 5.10
N ASN A 91 -3.76 11.77 4.14
CA ASN A 91 -2.59 12.18 3.37
C ASN A 91 -1.78 13.29 4.06
N GLN A 92 -2.37 13.99 5.03
CA GLN A 92 -1.67 15.05 5.77
C GLN A 92 -0.63 14.44 6.72
N ILE A 93 0.60 14.90 6.58
CA ILE A 93 1.77 14.56 7.41
C ILE A 93 2.50 15.87 7.74
N PRO A 94 3.47 15.88 8.69
CA PRO A 94 4.28 17.06 8.97
C PRO A 94 4.93 17.64 7.69
N ASP A 95 5.04 18.96 7.60
CA ASP A 95 5.47 19.66 6.38
C ASP A 95 6.91 19.31 5.96
N GLU A 96 7.76 18.91 6.92
CA GLU A 96 9.14 18.47 6.73
C GLU A 96 9.26 16.99 6.35
N CYS A 97 8.14 16.28 6.23
CA CYS A 97 8.07 14.86 5.89
C CYS A 97 7.40 14.62 4.55
N VAL A 98 7.74 13.50 3.91
CA VAL A 98 7.32 13.21 2.54
C VAL A 98 6.92 11.75 2.37
N TRP A 99 5.76 11.51 1.76
CA TRP A 99 5.35 10.18 1.33
C TRP A 99 6.23 9.65 0.21
N VAL A 100 6.47 8.35 0.19
CA VAL A 100 7.04 7.60 -0.93
C VAL A 100 5.89 6.84 -1.58
N ASN A 101 5.42 7.36 -2.71
CA ASN A 101 4.28 6.86 -3.44
C ASN A 101 4.74 5.83 -4.48
N TYR A 102 4.08 4.69 -4.56
CA TYR A 102 4.48 3.59 -5.45
C TYR A 102 3.27 2.81 -5.95
N ILE A 103 3.45 2.08 -7.06
CA ILE A 103 2.41 1.23 -7.64
C ILE A 103 2.65 -0.24 -7.28
N ARG A 104 3.92 -0.66 -7.32
CA ARG A 104 4.41 -1.99 -6.97
C ARG A 104 5.80 -1.87 -6.35
N VAL A 105 6.19 -2.92 -5.63
CA VAL A 105 7.53 -3.12 -5.08
C VAL A 105 7.89 -4.60 -5.25
N HIS A 106 9.06 -4.98 -4.72
CA HIS A 106 9.54 -6.37 -4.69
C HIS A 106 8.60 -7.31 -3.92
N ASP A 107 7.92 -6.81 -2.89
CA ASP A 107 6.92 -7.54 -2.10
C ASP A 107 5.55 -7.61 -2.80
N ASP A 108 4.71 -8.50 -2.31
CA ASP A 108 3.29 -8.61 -2.63
C ASP A 108 2.45 -7.38 -2.18
N ILE A 109 1.17 -7.37 -2.55
CA ILE A 109 0.19 -6.35 -2.14
C ILE A 109 -0.63 -6.87 -0.96
N GLY A 110 -0.61 -6.11 0.14
CA GLY A 110 -1.57 -6.23 1.25
C GLY A 110 -2.67 -5.17 1.18
N TRP A 111 -3.90 -5.54 1.56
CA TRP A 111 -5.07 -4.67 1.54
C TRP A 111 -5.23 -3.89 2.85
N THR A 112 -4.31 -2.95 3.09
CA THR A 112 -4.12 -2.24 4.37
C THR A 112 -5.10 -1.08 4.62
N PHE A 113 -6.20 -0.97 3.89
CA PHE A 113 -7.23 0.00 4.24
C PHE A 113 -7.90 -0.39 5.57
N SER A 114 -8.33 0.61 6.34
CA SER A 114 -8.98 0.45 7.64
C SER A 114 -10.38 -0.14 7.50
N ASP A 115 -10.77 -0.98 8.45
CA ASP A 115 -12.13 -1.55 8.51
C ASP A 115 -13.16 -0.46 8.86
N GLU A 116 -12.78 0.48 9.72
CA GLU A 116 -13.57 1.62 10.14
C GLU A 116 -13.87 2.56 8.97
N ASP A 117 -12.86 2.86 8.15
CA ASP A 117 -13.03 3.70 6.96
C ASP A 117 -13.94 3.04 5.93
N ALA A 118 -13.75 1.74 5.69
CA ALA A 118 -14.63 0.96 4.83
C ALA A 118 -16.07 0.96 5.37
N GLY A 119 -16.24 0.76 6.68
CA GLY A 119 -17.52 0.80 7.36
C GLY A 119 -18.26 2.12 7.20
N ARG A 120 -17.57 3.27 7.30
CA ARG A 120 -18.14 4.61 7.06
C ARG A 120 -18.72 4.78 5.65
N LEU A 121 -18.23 4.00 4.68
CA LEU A 121 -18.72 3.98 3.30
C LEU A 121 -19.68 2.82 2.99
N ASN A 122 -20.16 2.12 4.03
CA ASN A 122 -21.00 0.93 3.95
C ASN A 122 -20.35 -0.20 3.14
N ILE A 123 -19.04 -0.40 3.32
CA ILE A 123 -18.28 -1.49 2.73
C ILE A 123 -17.90 -2.44 3.86
N ASN A 124 -18.30 -3.71 3.77
CA ASN A 124 -17.77 -4.75 4.64
C ASN A 124 -16.32 -5.02 4.24
N ALA A 125 -15.37 -4.68 5.12
CA ALA A 125 -13.95 -4.74 4.79
C ALA A 125 -13.46 -6.16 4.51
N TYR A 126 -13.93 -7.15 5.27
CA TYR A 126 -13.56 -8.56 5.07
C TYR A 126 -14.00 -9.06 3.69
N ASP A 127 -15.29 -8.91 3.37
CA ASP A 127 -15.83 -9.34 2.06
C ASP A 127 -15.15 -8.60 0.91
N HIS A 128 -14.80 -7.33 1.13
CA HIS A 128 -14.11 -6.52 0.14
C HIS A 128 -12.67 -6.99 -0.12
N ARG A 129 -11.94 -7.39 0.92
CA ARG A 129 -10.61 -8.03 0.76
C ARG A 129 -10.72 -9.36 0.02
N GLN A 130 -11.74 -10.18 0.31
CA GLN A 130 -12.01 -11.42 -0.43
C GLN A 130 -12.28 -11.15 -1.91
N PHE A 131 -13.08 -10.13 -2.22
CA PHE A 131 -13.29 -9.68 -3.60
C PHE A 131 -11.97 -9.27 -4.28
N LEU A 132 -11.15 -8.44 -3.64
CA LEU A 132 -9.88 -7.99 -4.21
C LEU A 132 -8.91 -9.15 -4.44
N ASN A 133 -8.86 -10.10 -3.50
CA ASN A 133 -8.08 -11.33 -3.66
C ASN A 133 -8.56 -12.15 -4.86
N ALA A 134 -9.86 -12.41 -4.96
CA ALA A 134 -10.42 -13.12 -6.10
C ALA A 134 -10.21 -12.37 -7.43
N PHE A 135 -10.35 -11.03 -7.42
CA PHE A 135 -10.16 -10.20 -8.60
C PHE A 135 -8.72 -10.29 -9.09
N TYR A 136 -7.74 -10.01 -8.23
CA TYR A 136 -6.35 -9.93 -8.65
C TYR A 136 -5.66 -11.28 -8.86
N THR A 137 -6.21 -12.38 -8.31
CA THR A 137 -5.84 -13.75 -8.69
C THR A 137 -6.51 -14.24 -9.98
N GLY A 138 -7.37 -13.41 -10.60
CA GLY A 138 -8.10 -13.77 -11.81
C GLY A 138 -9.26 -14.76 -11.59
N LYS A 139 -9.59 -15.11 -10.33
CA LYS A 139 -10.68 -16.01 -9.96
C LYS A 139 -12.07 -15.35 -10.09
N PHE A 140 -12.14 -14.02 -9.99
CA PHE A 140 -13.39 -13.28 -10.16
C PHE A 140 -13.78 -13.18 -11.64
N PRO A 141 -15.01 -13.56 -12.04
CA PRO A 141 -15.46 -13.48 -13.43
C PRO A 141 -15.32 -12.07 -14.02
N GLY A 142 -14.73 -11.98 -15.20
CA GLY A 142 -14.47 -10.70 -15.87
C GLY A 142 -13.26 -9.93 -15.34
N SER A 143 -12.47 -10.49 -14.41
CA SER A 143 -11.20 -9.89 -14.01
C SER A 143 -10.24 -9.77 -15.21
N PHE A 144 -9.55 -8.63 -15.29
CA PHE A 144 -8.45 -8.42 -16.23
C PHE A 144 -7.11 -8.93 -15.70
N ALA A 145 -6.98 -9.12 -14.38
CA ALA A 145 -5.69 -9.33 -13.73
C ALA A 145 -5.14 -10.75 -13.92
N ARG A 146 -3.81 -10.83 -13.90
CA ARG A 146 -3.03 -12.07 -13.75
C ARG A 146 -2.08 -11.89 -12.57
N GLY A 147 -2.51 -12.34 -11.40
CA GLY A 147 -1.72 -12.33 -10.18
C GLY A 147 -1.80 -13.70 -9.49
N LEU A 148 -0.98 -13.87 -8.46
CA LEU A 148 -0.91 -15.08 -7.65
C LEU A 148 -1.20 -14.74 -6.19
N ALA A 149 -1.93 -15.64 -5.52
CA ALA A 149 -2.09 -15.55 -4.07
C ALA A 149 -0.75 -15.83 -3.39
N PHE A 150 -0.45 -15.08 -2.34
CA PHE A 150 0.74 -15.22 -1.51
C PHE A 150 0.32 -15.31 -0.05
N GLN A 151 0.90 -16.28 0.67
CA GLN A 151 0.62 -16.54 2.09
C GLN A 151 -0.88 -16.64 2.41
N GLU A 152 -1.63 -17.38 1.59
CA GLU A 152 -3.05 -17.62 1.83
C GLU A 152 -3.22 -18.41 3.13
N ASN A 153 -3.94 -17.81 4.09
CA ASN A 153 -4.29 -18.45 5.34
C ASN A 153 -5.62 -19.22 5.15
N PRO A 154 -5.61 -20.57 5.21
CA PRO A 154 -6.79 -21.38 4.92
C PRO A 154 -7.91 -21.20 5.96
N PHE A 155 -7.61 -20.67 7.14
CA PHE A 155 -8.57 -20.50 8.22
C PHE A 155 -9.30 -19.15 8.16
N THR A 156 -8.59 -18.09 7.73
CA THR A 156 -9.14 -16.74 7.65
C THR A 156 -9.47 -16.31 6.23
N GLY A 157 -9.01 -17.05 5.22
CA GLY A 157 -9.07 -16.64 3.81
C GLY A 157 -8.21 -15.41 3.51
N ASP A 158 -7.40 -14.93 4.46
CA ASP A 158 -6.52 -13.80 4.24
C ASP A 158 -5.44 -14.20 3.25
N ALA A 159 -5.16 -13.32 2.30
CA ALA A 159 -4.16 -13.56 1.27
C ALA A 159 -3.64 -12.22 0.78
N ARG A 160 -2.40 -12.24 0.33
CA ARG A 160 -1.72 -11.13 -0.30
C ARG A 160 -1.54 -11.45 -1.79
N ILE A 161 -1.27 -10.44 -2.61
CA ILE A 161 -1.21 -10.61 -4.07
C ILE A 161 0.17 -10.33 -4.62
N SER A 162 0.75 -11.36 -5.24
CA SER A 162 1.96 -11.23 -6.06
C SER A 162 1.60 -10.98 -7.52
N GLY A 163 2.41 -10.15 -8.20
CA GLY A 163 2.25 -9.87 -9.62
C GLY A 163 2.96 -8.57 -10.02
N THR A 164 3.35 -8.50 -11.29
CA THR A 164 3.90 -7.27 -11.88
C THR A 164 2.77 -6.27 -12.14
N THR A 165 3.08 -4.97 -12.22
CA THR A 165 2.10 -3.94 -12.59
C THR A 165 1.39 -4.28 -13.91
N ALA A 166 2.12 -4.77 -14.91
CA ALA A 166 1.57 -5.12 -16.22
C ALA A 166 0.60 -6.31 -16.14
N SER A 167 0.98 -7.38 -15.43
CA SER A 167 0.12 -8.55 -15.26
C SER A 167 -1.13 -8.23 -14.45
N LEU A 168 -0.99 -7.47 -13.36
CA LEU A 168 -2.11 -7.06 -12.52
C LEU A 168 -3.04 -6.07 -13.22
N ALA A 169 -2.53 -5.17 -14.06
CA ALA A 169 -3.33 -4.24 -14.88
C ALA A 169 -3.99 -4.89 -16.12
N GLY A 170 -3.64 -6.15 -16.40
CA GLY A 170 -4.27 -7.00 -17.41
C GLY A 170 -3.58 -7.05 -18.77
N LEU A 171 -2.38 -6.50 -18.89
CA LEU A 171 -1.62 -6.56 -20.14
C LEU A 171 -1.25 -7.99 -20.51
N GLU A 172 -0.86 -8.80 -19.52
CA GLU A 172 -0.56 -10.23 -19.74
C GLU A 172 -1.74 -10.99 -20.34
N LYS A 173 -2.93 -10.86 -19.74
CA LYS A 173 -4.16 -11.47 -20.25
C LYS A 173 -4.48 -10.97 -21.65
N ALA A 174 -4.43 -9.65 -21.86
CA ALA A 174 -4.79 -9.03 -23.13
C ALA A 174 -3.91 -9.52 -24.29
N LEU A 175 -2.61 -9.71 -24.04
CA LEU A 175 -1.67 -10.25 -25.01
C LEU A 175 -1.93 -11.75 -25.28
N GLN A 176 -2.20 -12.55 -24.24
CA GLN A 176 -2.53 -13.98 -24.39
C GLN A 176 -3.81 -14.19 -25.20
N GLU A 177 -4.82 -13.33 -25.00
CA GLU A 177 -6.11 -13.38 -25.69
C GLU A 177 -6.10 -12.67 -27.06
N ASN A 178 -4.96 -12.09 -27.48
CA ASN A 178 -4.80 -11.32 -28.71
C ASN A 178 -5.86 -10.20 -28.90
N SER A 179 -6.24 -9.53 -27.82
CA SER A 179 -7.24 -8.46 -27.85
C SER A 179 -6.58 -7.08 -27.86
N THR A 180 -6.53 -6.43 -29.02
CA THR A 180 -6.00 -5.07 -29.17
C THR A 180 -6.72 -4.06 -28.27
N GLN A 181 -8.04 -4.21 -28.09
CA GLN A 181 -8.82 -3.35 -27.23
C GLN A 181 -8.43 -3.50 -25.75
N GLU A 182 -8.23 -4.73 -25.27
CA GLU A 182 -7.81 -4.94 -23.87
C GLU A 182 -6.35 -4.53 -23.64
N VAL A 183 -5.49 -4.62 -24.65
CA VAL A 183 -4.11 -4.11 -24.58
C VAL A 183 -4.13 -2.59 -24.35
N GLU A 184 -4.92 -1.85 -25.13
CA GLU A 184 -5.08 -0.41 -24.98
C GLU A 184 -5.64 -0.05 -23.58
N LEU A 185 -6.65 -0.78 -23.11
CA LEU A 185 -7.19 -0.57 -21.77
C LEU A 185 -6.17 -0.87 -20.67
N ALA A 186 -5.34 -1.90 -20.82
CA ALA A 186 -4.28 -2.23 -19.86
C ALA A 186 -3.21 -1.13 -19.81
N ILE A 187 -2.78 -0.62 -20.97
CA ILE A 187 -1.84 0.52 -21.05
C ILE A 187 -2.41 1.75 -20.35
N ARG A 188 -3.68 2.08 -20.60
CA ARG A 188 -4.36 3.21 -19.93
C ARG A 188 -4.44 3.03 -18.41
N ARG A 189 -4.69 1.81 -17.91
CA ARG A 189 -4.66 1.53 -16.46
C ARG A 189 -3.27 1.78 -15.88
N ILE A 190 -2.22 1.32 -16.55
CA ILE A 190 -0.82 1.53 -16.11
C ILE A 190 -0.48 3.03 -16.08
N GLN A 191 -0.80 3.75 -17.16
CA GLN A 191 -0.59 5.20 -17.24
C GLN A 191 -1.38 5.96 -16.19
N LEU A 192 -2.62 5.56 -15.90
CA LEU A 192 -3.43 6.15 -14.84
C LEU A 192 -2.80 5.98 -13.46
N LEU A 193 -2.31 4.77 -13.14
CA LEU A 193 -1.62 4.51 -11.88
C LEU A 193 -0.35 5.36 -11.76
N GLN A 194 0.44 5.46 -12.82
CA GLN A 194 1.63 6.32 -12.87
C GLN A 194 1.28 7.79 -12.71
N ALA A 195 0.26 8.28 -13.42
CA ALA A 195 -0.16 9.67 -13.35
C ALA A 195 -0.55 10.07 -11.91
N ILE A 196 -1.29 9.21 -11.20
CA ILE A 196 -1.66 9.50 -9.80
C ILE A 196 -0.42 9.53 -8.92
N THR A 197 0.44 8.51 -8.98
CA THR A 197 1.67 8.44 -8.18
C THR A 197 2.61 9.64 -8.41
N LEU A 198 2.68 10.15 -9.65
CA LEU A 198 3.50 11.30 -10.03
C LEU A 198 2.90 12.65 -9.63
N THR A 199 1.59 12.72 -9.36
CA THR A 199 0.88 14.00 -9.11
C THR A 199 0.41 14.16 -7.68
N THR A 200 0.26 13.08 -6.91
CA THR A 200 0.03 13.14 -5.47
C THR A 200 1.29 13.59 -4.74
N ASN A 201 1.14 14.38 -3.67
CA ASN A 201 2.26 14.88 -2.88
C ASN A 201 3.15 13.72 -2.39
N GLY A 202 4.45 13.79 -2.67
CA GLY A 202 5.40 12.75 -2.32
C GLY A 202 6.49 12.53 -3.36
N ILE A 203 7.38 11.58 -3.07
CA ILE A 203 8.39 11.07 -3.99
C ILE A 203 7.80 9.85 -4.71
N PRO A 204 7.61 9.90 -6.04
CA PRO A 204 7.20 8.73 -6.81
C PRO A 204 8.36 7.73 -6.93
N LEU A 205 8.12 6.49 -6.52
CA LEU A 205 9.03 5.35 -6.72
C LEU A 205 8.48 4.46 -7.85
N ILE A 206 9.28 4.31 -8.91
CA ILE A 206 8.96 3.53 -10.12
C ILE A 206 9.50 2.11 -9.98
#